data_AF-A0AA39MQK8-F1
#
_entry.id   AF-A0AA39MQK8-F1
#
_cell.length_a   1.000
_cell.length_b   1.000
_cell.length_c   1.000
_cell.angle_alpha   90.00
_cell.angle_beta   90.00
_cell.angle_gamma   90.00
#
_symmetry.space_group_name_H-M   'P 1'
#
loop_
_entity.id
_entity.type
_entity.pdbx_description
1 polymer ?
#
loop_
_entity_poly.entity_id
_entity_poly.type
_entity_poly.pdbx_seq_one_letter_code
_entity_poly.pdbx_strand_id
1 'polypeptide(L)'
;MKKYLAVRKAQRRTVDEMLVHFQCLFTFGLLESVFERKVPEKLLLSVDSEGNTVMTDENMLILLLLWWRHVQQLSQRYPDRYRRWAERVEEDLTSLETLIYRLASFCASRAQEVAPYFVGMASVAVTVASFRGALFAHGMSAVPKKPGHSFPVSSFFPLIKEAVCSKGWCPLAIKRFLESSIILLEYAGTCKPTIHHGADCTEEACTRNTIDISTYTRKHVMGTCACAYMKPPIAAVYDLLQEGEIPVVQYMPNGTLCIRNASKTPYIAISHVWVDGLGSTSEVGLPTCQIERIAALVHTLLPGGAFWIDSLCIPEVRELRRQAIRKMTLTYANARAVLVIDAGIRSLSLSSPLEETALSILTSGWMQRLWTLQEGLLAKKLIFELSDGFAPLDNLFPDAVVQWCNPVLSHCLSELVRFTRRHNPDLSSIPNARIEFTDLLRFLVGRWTSRPEDETIAVCGLLNVDPNIFFDVQPSERLKTLLLQLRHLPGDIIFMDCAKMEDEPGLSLGTEISDAI
;
A
#
# COMPACT_ATOMS: atom_id res chain seq x y z
N MET A 1 -13.91 -25.71 -6.26
CA MET A 1 -14.52 -26.19 -7.52
C MET A 1 -15.62 -27.19 -7.20
N LYS A 2 -16.90 -26.87 -7.44
CA LYS A 2 -18.03 -27.83 -7.26
C LYS A 2 -19.07 -27.68 -8.39
N LYS A 3 -19.70 -28.83 -8.70
CA LYS A 3 -20.49 -29.22 -9.88
C LYS A 3 -21.61 -28.25 -10.31
N TYR A 4 -21.56 -27.82 -11.58
CA TYR A 4 -22.46 -26.82 -12.20
C TYR A 4 -23.85 -27.34 -12.67
N LEU A 5 -24.00 -28.63 -13.05
CA LEU A 5 -25.17 -29.07 -13.85
C LEU A 5 -26.31 -29.81 -13.11
N ALA A 6 -26.25 -30.04 -11.79
CA ALA A 6 -27.30 -30.84 -11.13
C ALA A 6 -28.66 -30.11 -10.98
N VAL A 7 -28.73 -28.79 -11.10
CA VAL A 7 -29.79 -28.00 -10.43
C VAL A 7 -30.89 -27.44 -11.32
N ARG A 8 -30.77 -27.53 -12.66
CA ARG A 8 -31.79 -26.92 -13.54
C ARG A 8 -33.16 -27.63 -13.54
N LYS A 9 -33.36 -28.74 -12.79
CA LYS A 9 -34.60 -29.55 -12.86
C LYS A 9 -35.23 -30.04 -11.54
N ALA A 10 -34.76 -29.66 -10.34
CA ALA A 10 -35.33 -30.21 -9.09
C ALA A 10 -36.11 -29.18 -8.23
N GLN A 11 -37.32 -29.59 -7.81
CA GLN A 11 -38.32 -28.80 -7.06
C GLN A 11 -38.14 -28.84 -5.53
N ARG A 12 -37.03 -29.39 -5.03
CA ARG A 12 -36.59 -29.29 -3.63
C ARG A 12 -35.09 -29.00 -3.64
N ARG A 13 -34.71 -27.75 -3.34
CA ARG A 13 -33.31 -27.35 -3.37
C ARG A 13 -32.65 -27.64 -2.03
N THR A 14 -31.68 -28.54 -2.02
CA THR A 14 -30.68 -28.61 -0.94
C THR A 14 -29.93 -27.26 -0.88
N VAL A 15 -29.31 -26.93 0.25
CA VAL A 15 -28.56 -25.66 0.39
C VAL A 15 -27.49 -25.52 -0.69
N ASP A 16 -26.80 -26.60 -1.04
CA ASP A 16 -25.78 -26.62 -2.09
C ASP A 16 -26.38 -26.29 -3.46
N GLU A 17 -27.58 -26.79 -3.77
CA GLU A 17 -28.29 -26.46 -5.00
C GLU A 17 -28.73 -24.99 -5.04
N MET A 18 -29.15 -24.42 -3.91
CA MET A 18 -29.43 -22.99 -3.81
C MET A 18 -28.17 -22.15 -4.03
N LEU A 19 -27.04 -22.52 -3.44
CA LEU A 19 -25.77 -21.81 -3.58
C LEU A 19 -25.23 -21.83 -5.01
N VAL A 20 -25.32 -22.97 -5.70
CA VAL A 20 -24.96 -23.06 -7.12
C VAL A 20 -25.88 -22.17 -7.96
N HIS A 21 -27.18 -22.13 -7.65
CA HIS A 21 -28.11 -21.24 -8.34
C HIS A 21 -27.77 -19.76 -8.11
N PHE A 22 -27.43 -19.39 -6.88
CA PHE A 22 -26.97 -18.03 -6.56
C PHE A 22 -25.68 -17.70 -7.30
N GLN A 23 -24.66 -18.56 -7.26
CA GLN A 23 -23.42 -18.37 -7.99
C GLN A 23 -23.67 -18.13 -9.49
N CYS A 24 -24.57 -18.91 -10.11
CA CYS A 24 -24.98 -18.69 -11.50
C CYS A 24 -25.66 -17.32 -11.71
N LEU A 25 -26.60 -16.95 -10.85
CA LEU A 25 -27.30 -15.66 -10.94
C LEU A 25 -26.32 -14.49 -10.78
N PHE A 26 -25.37 -14.60 -9.86
CA PHE A 26 -24.44 -13.53 -9.53
C PHE A 26 -23.25 -13.42 -10.47
N THR A 27 -22.96 -14.46 -11.25
CA THR A 27 -21.99 -14.37 -12.33
C THR A 27 -22.68 -14.14 -13.67
N PHE A 28 -23.42 -15.12 -14.20
CA PHE A 28 -24.06 -14.97 -15.51
C PHE A 28 -25.15 -13.90 -15.47
N GLY A 29 -26.03 -13.89 -14.46
CA GLY A 29 -27.10 -12.90 -14.38
C GLY A 29 -26.56 -11.47 -14.26
N LEU A 30 -25.55 -11.24 -13.42
CA LEU A 30 -24.90 -9.93 -13.31
C LEU A 30 -24.24 -9.54 -14.63
N LEU A 31 -23.40 -10.40 -15.19
CA LEU A 31 -22.70 -10.10 -16.44
C LEU A 31 -23.67 -9.86 -17.60
N GLU A 32 -24.74 -10.65 -17.72
CA GLU A 32 -25.76 -10.46 -18.75
C GLU A 32 -26.57 -9.16 -18.55
N SER A 33 -26.87 -8.78 -17.30
CA SER A 33 -27.51 -7.50 -16.98
C SER A 33 -26.62 -6.33 -17.39
N VAL A 34 -25.35 -6.40 -17.01
CA VAL A 34 -24.33 -5.40 -17.27
C VAL A 34 -24.05 -5.29 -18.78
N PHE A 35 -23.91 -6.41 -19.48
CA PHE A 35 -23.61 -6.44 -20.92
C PHE A 35 -24.82 -6.17 -21.82
N GLU A 36 -26.05 -6.19 -21.26
CA GLU A 36 -27.31 -6.22 -22.02
C GLU A 36 -27.36 -7.34 -23.09
N ARG A 37 -26.62 -8.43 -22.87
CA ARG A 37 -26.43 -9.52 -23.85
C ARG A 37 -26.18 -10.84 -23.13
N LYS A 38 -26.56 -11.93 -23.79
CA LYS A 38 -26.26 -13.28 -23.31
C LYS A 38 -24.77 -13.58 -23.34
N VAL A 39 -24.25 -14.14 -22.25
CA VAL A 39 -22.85 -14.56 -22.14
C VAL A 39 -22.78 -16.05 -22.53
N PRO A 40 -22.02 -16.41 -23.58
CA PRO A 40 -21.85 -17.81 -23.94
C PRO A 40 -21.25 -18.62 -22.79
N GLU A 41 -21.92 -19.71 -22.40
CA GLU A 41 -21.50 -20.59 -21.29
C GLU A 41 -20.04 -21.05 -21.43
N LYS A 42 -19.59 -21.36 -22.65
CA LYS A 42 -18.21 -21.77 -22.98
C LYS A 42 -17.10 -20.78 -22.59
N LEU A 43 -17.44 -19.52 -22.29
CA LEU A 43 -16.46 -18.51 -21.89
C LEU A 43 -16.19 -18.53 -20.38
N LEU A 44 -17.15 -19.00 -19.59
CA LEU A 44 -17.08 -18.98 -18.12
C LEU A 44 -17.17 -20.37 -17.51
N LEU A 45 -17.29 -21.42 -18.32
CA LEU A 45 -17.32 -22.80 -17.88
C LEU A 45 -16.19 -23.60 -18.53
N SER A 46 -15.53 -24.41 -17.72
CA SER A 46 -14.56 -25.41 -18.15
C SER A 46 -14.90 -26.78 -17.55
N VAL A 47 -14.14 -27.80 -17.96
CA VAL A 47 -14.25 -29.16 -17.43
C VAL A 47 -12.99 -29.46 -16.63
N ASP A 48 -13.14 -29.87 -15.38
CA ASP A 48 -12.01 -30.21 -14.52
C ASP A 48 -11.42 -31.60 -14.81
N SER A 49 -10.33 -31.96 -14.13
CA SER A 49 -9.67 -33.26 -14.28
C SER A 49 -10.54 -34.47 -13.92
N GLU A 50 -11.65 -34.25 -13.21
CA GLU A 50 -12.63 -35.26 -12.83
C GLU A 50 -13.82 -35.31 -13.80
N GLY A 51 -13.84 -34.49 -14.86
CA GLY A 51 -14.92 -34.41 -15.82
C GLY A 51 -16.12 -33.58 -15.37
N ASN A 52 -16.02 -32.84 -14.26
CA ASN A 52 -17.09 -31.97 -13.79
C ASN A 52 -17.04 -30.61 -14.51
N THR A 53 -18.22 -30.08 -14.85
CA THR A 53 -18.33 -28.68 -15.28
C THR A 53 -18.15 -27.74 -14.10
N VAL A 54 -17.18 -26.84 -14.22
CA VAL A 54 -16.79 -25.85 -13.22
C VAL A 54 -16.74 -24.45 -13.84
N MET A 55 -16.80 -23.42 -13.02
CA MET A 55 -16.60 -22.04 -13.49
C MET A 55 -15.11 -21.74 -13.64
N THR A 56 -14.79 -20.94 -14.66
CA THR A 56 -13.43 -20.46 -14.96
C THR A 56 -13.47 -18.96 -15.27
N ASP A 57 -12.38 -18.27 -14.95
CA ASP A 57 -12.12 -16.87 -15.24
C ASP A 57 -11.16 -16.67 -16.43
N GLU A 58 -10.71 -17.75 -17.09
CA GLU A 58 -9.73 -17.72 -18.18
C GLU A 58 -10.09 -16.74 -19.32
N ASN A 59 -11.38 -16.61 -19.66
CA ASN A 59 -11.84 -15.69 -20.70
C ASN A 59 -12.41 -14.37 -20.15
N MET A 60 -12.30 -14.12 -18.85
CA MET A 60 -12.88 -12.93 -18.21
C MET A 60 -12.26 -11.64 -18.77
N LEU A 61 -10.94 -11.61 -18.98
CA LEU A 61 -10.28 -10.46 -19.60
C LEU A 61 -10.79 -10.17 -21.02
N ILE A 62 -11.02 -11.22 -21.81
CA ILE A 62 -11.57 -11.10 -23.17
C ILE A 62 -12.99 -10.50 -23.11
N LEU A 63 -13.82 -10.98 -22.17
CA LEU A 63 -15.16 -10.44 -21.95
C LEU A 63 -15.13 -8.96 -21.56
N LEU A 64 -14.25 -8.56 -20.64
CA LEU A 64 -14.06 -7.17 -20.23
C LEU A 64 -13.60 -6.28 -21.40
N LEU A 65 -12.65 -6.73 -22.21
CA LEU A 65 -12.18 -5.97 -23.37
C LEU A 65 -13.26 -5.79 -24.45
N LEU A 66 -14.03 -6.84 -24.73
CA LEU A 66 -15.18 -6.76 -25.65
C LEU A 66 -16.24 -5.80 -25.14
N TRP A 67 -16.52 -5.85 -23.84
CA TRP A 67 -17.45 -4.93 -23.18
C TRP A 67 -16.97 -3.48 -23.29
N TRP A 68 -15.68 -3.24 -23.08
CA TRP A 68 -15.10 -1.89 -23.06
C TRP A 68 -15.32 -1.22 -24.40
N ARG A 69 -15.00 -1.94 -25.48
CA ARG A 69 -15.20 -1.47 -26.85
C ARG A 69 -16.67 -1.18 -27.14
N HIS A 70 -17.60 -2.00 -26.64
CA HIS A 70 -19.02 -1.78 -26.83
C HIS A 70 -19.51 -0.51 -26.11
N VAL A 71 -19.10 -0.33 -24.86
CA VAL A 71 -19.52 0.82 -24.05
C VAL A 71 -18.95 2.12 -24.60
N GLN A 72 -17.71 2.11 -25.11
CA GLN A 72 -17.14 3.29 -25.78
C GLN A 72 -17.95 3.72 -27.01
N GLN A 73 -18.40 2.76 -27.82
CA GLN A 73 -19.26 3.07 -28.96
C GLN A 73 -20.61 3.65 -28.50
N LEU A 74 -21.16 3.10 -27.41
CA LEU A 74 -22.44 3.53 -26.85
C LEU A 74 -22.35 4.93 -26.21
N SER A 75 -21.26 5.24 -25.50
CA SER A 75 -21.06 6.56 -24.88
C SER A 75 -20.88 7.67 -25.91
N GLN A 76 -20.16 7.40 -27.00
CA GLN A 76 -19.95 8.36 -28.09
C GLN A 76 -21.22 8.61 -28.91
N ARG A 77 -22.00 7.55 -29.17
CA ARG A 77 -23.15 7.61 -30.08
C ARG A 77 -24.48 7.92 -29.38
N TYR A 78 -24.63 7.56 -28.11
CA TYR A 78 -25.89 7.65 -27.35
C TYR A 78 -25.66 8.00 -25.86
N PRO A 79 -25.24 9.24 -25.54
CA PRO A 79 -24.82 9.62 -24.18
C PRO A 79 -25.91 9.48 -23.10
N ASP A 80 -27.17 9.76 -23.41
CA ASP A 80 -28.27 9.60 -22.44
C ASP A 80 -28.64 8.13 -22.20
N ARG A 81 -28.44 7.27 -23.19
CA ARG A 81 -28.60 5.82 -23.01
C ARG A 81 -27.45 5.28 -22.17
N TYR A 82 -26.24 5.75 -22.41
CA TYR A 82 -25.06 5.44 -21.60
C TYR A 82 -25.28 5.78 -20.13
N ARG A 83 -25.74 7.00 -19.81
CA ARG A 83 -25.97 7.44 -18.42
C ARG A 83 -26.98 6.56 -17.69
N ARG A 84 -28.14 6.27 -18.32
CA ARG A 84 -29.16 5.38 -17.72
C ARG A 84 -28.69 3.94 -17.54
N TRP A 85 -27.89 3.44 -18.47
CA TRP A 85 -27.27 2.12 -18.34
C TRP A 85 -26.29 2.09 -17.17
N ALA A 86 -25.45 3.13 -17.05
CA ALA A 86 -24.52 3.32 -15.95
C ALA A 86 -25.20 3.37 -14.57
N GLU A 87 -26.27 4.15 -14.43
CA GLU A 87 -27.06 4.25 -13.20
C GLU A 87 -27.65 2.89 -12.80
N ARG A 88 -28.22 2.15 -13.75
CA ARG A 88 -28.74 0.80 -13.51
C ARG A 88 -27.66 -0.19 -13.07
N VAL A 89 -26.46 -0.14 -13.67
CA VAL A 89 -25.35 -1.02 -13.26
C VAL A 89 -24.96 -0.74 -11.80
N GLU A 90 -24.99 0.51 -11.36
CA GLU A 90 -24.72 0.86 -9.96
C GLU A 90 -25.83 0.34 -9.01
N GLU A 91 -27.10 0.46 -9.42
CA GLU A 91 -28.23 -0.09 -8.67
C GLU A 91 -28.15 -1.63 -8.57
N ASP A 92 -27.79 -2.31 -9.67
CA ASP A 92 -27.59 -3.76 -9.72
C ASP A 92 -26.44 -4.19 -8.78
N LEU A 93 -25.30 -3.50 -8.80
CA LEU A 93 -24.16 -3.77 -7.92
C LEU A 93 -24.50 -3.52 -6.44
N THR A 94 -25.24 -2.46 -6.13
CA THR A 94 -25.68 -2.16 -4.76
C THR A 94 -26.68 -3.20 -4.23
N SER A 95 -27.60 -3.62 -5.09
CA SER A 95 -28.58 -4.68 -4.79
C SER A 95 -27.90 -6.02 -4.58
N LEU A 96 -26.92 -6.33 -5.43
CA LEU A 96 -26.05 -7.49 -5.33
C LEU A 96 -25.30 -7.53 -4.00
N GLU A 97 -24.67 -6.43 -3.62
CA GLU A 97 -23.96 -6.29 -2.36
C GLU A 97 -24.87 -6.53 -1.15
N THR A 98 -26.04 -5.90 -1.14
CA THR A 98 -27.05 -6.15 -0.09
C THR A 98 -27.46 -7.62 -0.01
N LEU A 99 -27.63 -8.28 -1.16
CA LEU A 99 -28.02 -9.69 -1.20
C LEU A 99 -26.89 -10.62 -0.73
N ILE A 100 -25.64 -10.33 -1.12
CA ILE A 100 -24.45 -11.04 -0.64
C ILE A 100 -24.36 -10.95 0.89
N TYR A 101 -24.52 -9.78 1.50
CA TYR A 101 -24.51 -9.64 2.96
C TYR A 101 -25.62 -10.46 3.64
N ARG A 102 -26.84 -10.40 3.11
CA ARG A 102 -27.97 -11.17 3.65
C ARG A 102 -27.73 -12.68 3.56
N LEU A 103 -27.22 -13.15 2.43
CA LEU A 103 -26.89 -14.56 2.22
C LEU A 103 -25.72 -14.99 3.12
N ALA A 104 -24.70 -14.16 3.28
CA ALA A 104 -23.57 -14.45 4.16
C ALA A 104 -24.02 -14.57 5.63
N SER A 105 -24.86 -13.65 6.09
CA SER A 105 -25.47 -13.69 7.42
C SER A 105 -26.34 -14.94 7.61
N PHE A 106 -27.17 -15.29 6.63
CA PHE A 106 -28.02 -16.47 6.67
C PHE A 106 -27.20 -17.78 6.71
N CYS A 107 -26.08 -17.84 5.99
CA CYS A 107 -25.23 -19.02 5.89
C CYS A 107 -24.07 -19.03 6.91
N ALA A 108 -24.06 -18.12 7.90
CA ALA A 108 -22.94 -17.96 8.83
C ALA A 108 -22.57 -19.27 9.57
N SER A 109 -23.57 -20.10 9.91
CA SER A 109 -23.35 -21.41 10.55
C SER A 109 -22.65 -22.45 9.66
N ARG A 110 -22.60 -22.22 8.34
CA ARG A 110 -21.92 -23.06 7.34
C ARG A 110 -20.88 -22.27 6.55
N ALA A 111 -20.31 -21.22 7.15
CA ALA A 111 -19.39 -20.29 6.50
C ALA A 111 -18.28 -21.01 5.71
N GLN A 112 -17.71 -22.09 6.26
CA GLN A 112 -16.65 -22.87 5.61
C GLN A 112 -17.06 -23.50 4.27
N GLU A 113 -18.26 -24.06 4.20
CA GLU A 113 -18.73 -24.77 3.02
C GLU A 113 -19.14 -23.79 1.92
N VAL A 114 -19.64 -22.62 2.32
CA VAL A 114 -20.20 -21.64 1.39
C VAL A 114 -19.16 -20.60 0.93
N ALA A 115 -18.07 -20.40 1.68
CA ALA A 115 -17.05 -19.39 1.40
C ALA A 115 -16.63 -19.33 -0.08
N PRO A 116 -16.29 -20.45 -0.75
CA PRO A 116 -15.82 -20.38 -2.15
C PRO A 116 -16.85 -19.81 -3.12
N TYR A 117 -18.15 -20.02 -2.84
CA TYR A 117 -19.23 -19.44 -3.65
C TYR A 117 -19.29 -17.93 -3.46
N PHE A 118 -19.21 -17.45 -2.22
CA PHE A 118 -19.23 -16.01 -1.91
C PHE A 118 -18.02 -15.28 -2.46
N VAL A 119 -16.83 -15.88 -2.40
CA VAL A 119 -15.63 -15.33 -3.02
C VAL A 119 -15.84 -15.12 -4.51
N GLY A 120 -16.24 -16.17 -5.25
CA GLY A 120 -16.45 -16.05 -6.70
C GLY A 120 -17.50 -14.98 -7.06
N MET A 121 -18.59 -14.89 -6.30
CA MET A 121 -19.64 -13.87 -6.52
C MET A 121 -19.11 -12.46 -6.26
N ALA A 122 -18.39 -12.26 -5.15
CA ALA A 122 -17.80 -10.98 -4.80
C ALA A 122 -16.67 -10.57 -5.77
N SER A 123 -15.82 -11.50 -6.21
CA SER A 123 -14.74 -11.23 -7.17
C SER A 123 -15.30 -10.79 -8.54
N VAL A 124 -16.38 -11.39 -9.02
CA VAL A 124 -17.06 -10.93 -10.25
C VAL A 124 -17.68 -9.54 -10.05
N ALA A 125 -18.35 -9.30 -8.93
CA ALA A 125 -18.94 -8.00 -8.61
C ALA A 125 -17.87 -6.89 -8.55
N VAL A 126 -16.76 -7.15 -7.85
CA VAL A 126 -15.60 -6.25 -7.79
C VAL A 126 -15.03 -6.01 -9.16
N THR A 127 -14.90 -7.05 -9.99
CA THR A 127 -14.36 -6.92 -11.35
C THR A 127 -15.24 -6.01 -12.22
N VAL A 128 -16.56 -6.16 -12.16
CA VAL A 128 -17.53 -5.26 -12.82
C VAL A 128 -17.41 -3.83 -12.27
N ALA A 129 -17.27 -3.68 -10.95
CA ALA A 129 -17.11 -2.39 -10.29
C ALA A 129 -15.78 -1.69 -10.62
N SER A 130 -14.66 -2.41 -10.71
CA SER A 130 -13.36 -1.86 -11.13
C SER A 130 -13.43 -1.39 -12.58
N PHE A 131 -14.09 -2.18 -13.43
CA PHE A 131 -14.26 -1.86 -14.84
C PHE A 131 -15.05 -0.57 -15.08
N ARG A 132 -15.91 -0.16 -14.13
CA ARG A 132 -16.51 1.18 -14.09
C ARG A 132 -15.47 2.26 -14.37
N GLY A 133 -14.28 2.17 -13.75
CA GLY A 133 -13.18 3.11 -13.98
C GLY A 133 -12.76 3.23 -15.44
N ALA A 134 -12.81 2.14 -16.21
CA ALA A 134 -12.52 2.12 -17.66
C ALA A 134 -13.53 2.93 -18.49
N LEU A 135 -14.76 3.03 -18.00
CA LEU A 135 -15.90 3.58 -18.72
C LEU A 135 -16.08 5.08 -18.49
N PHE A 136 -15.84 5.54 -17.25
CA PHE A 136 -15.97 6.96 -16.88
C PHE A 136 -14.65 7.75 -16.90
N ALA A 137 -13.51 7.10 -17.16
CA ALA A 137 -12.22 7.77 -17.30
C ALA A 137 -12.15 8.78 -18.46
N HIS A 138 -13.10 8.75 -19.41
CA HIS A 138 -13.16 9.70 -20.54
C HIS A 138 -13.50 11.16 -20.17
N GLY A 139 -13.64 11.48 -18.88
CA GLY A 139 -13.82 12.86 -18.41
C GLY A 139 -13.47 13.09 -16.94
N MET A 140 -12.89 12.10 -16.26
CA MET A 140 -12.49 12.18 -14.86
C MET A 140 -10.99 11.96 -14.75
N SER A 141 -10.35 12.68 -13.82
CA SER A 141 -8.91 12.64 -13.53
C SER A 141 -8.30 11.23 -13.71
N ALA A 142 -7.13 11.13 -14.34
CA ALA A 142 -6.33 9.91 -14.54
C ALA A 142 -5.87 9.23 -13.22
N VAL A 143 -6.37 9.72 -12.08
CA VAL A 143 -6.15 9.19 -10.74
C VAL A 143 -7.17 8.06 -10.49
N PRO A 144 -6.73 6.85 -10.12
CA PRO A 144 -7.61 5.76 -9.70
C PRO A 144 -8.53 6.23 -8.57
N LYS A 145 -9.83 6.23 -8.82
CA LYS A 145 -10.82 6.35 -7.74
C LYS A 145 -10.93 5.00 -7.03
N LYS A 146 -11.19 5.04 -5.72
CA LYS A 146 -11.47 3.82 -4.93
C LYS A 146 -12.53 2.99 -5.67
N PRO A 147 -12.31 1.69 -5.89
CA PRO A 147 -13.33 0.81 -6.44
C PRO A 147 -14.57 0.94 -5.54
N GLY A 148 -15.71 1.31 -6.14
CA GLY A 148 -16.91 1.77 -5.42
C GLY A 148 -17.54 0.70 -4.51
N HIS A 149 -17.20 -0.56 -4.72
CA HIS A 149 -17.66 -1.70 -3.94
C HIS A 149 -16.45 -2.45 -3.37
N SER A 150 -16.34 -2.46 -2.04
CA SER A 150 -15.42 -3.29 -1.29
C SER A 150 -16.25 -4.21 -0.43
N PHE A 151 -16.32 -5.48 -0.80
CA PHE A 151 -17.00 -6.50 0.00
C PHE A 151 -15.98 -6.97 1.05
N PRO A 152 -16.15 -6.65 2.35
CA PRO A 152 -15.30 -7.13 3.43
C PRO A 152 -15.69 -8.58 3.75
N VAL A 153 -15.50 -9.45 2.75
CA VAL A 153 -15.82 -10.89 2.79
C VAL A 153 -15.02 -11.57 3.90
N SER A 154 -13.86 -11.01 4.30
CA SER A 154 -13.04 -11.52 5.41
C SER A 154 -13.79 -11.60 6.74
N SER A 155 -14.64 -10.62 7.07
CA SER A 155 -15.43 -10.59 8.30
C SER A 155 -16.46 -11.72 8.35
N PHE A 156 -16.86 -12.25 7.18
CA PHE A 156 -17.79 -13.37 7.06
C PHE A 156 -17.08 -14.71 6.81
N PHE A 157 -15.85 -14.69 6.31
CA PHE A 157 -15.10 -15.87 5.88
C PHE A 157 -13.63 -15.82 6.35
N PRO A 158 -13.37 -15.94 7.67
CA PRO A 158 -12.03 -15.90 8.25
C PRO A 158 -11.08 -16.95 7.64
N LEU A 159 -11.63 -18.06 7.15
CA LEU A 159 -10.88 -19.14 6.49
C LEU A 159 -10.06 -18.70 5.27
N ILE A 160 -10.50 -17.66 4.55
CA ILE A 160 -9.74 -17.14 3.40
C ILE A 160 -8.49 -16.46 3.91
N LYS A 161 -8.62 -15.64 4.96
CA LYS A 161 -7.50 -14.99 5.65
C LYS A 161 -6.55 -16.04 6.22
N GLU A 162 -7.07 -17.08 6.88
CA GLU A 162 -6.27 -18.20 7.39
C GLU A 162 -5.51 -18.94 6.28
N ALA A 163 -6.14 -19.18 5.13
CA ALA A 163 -5.49 -19.81 3.98
C ALA A 163 -4.34 -18.95 3.44
N VAL A 164 -4.52 -17.62 3.35
CA VAL A 164 -3.45 -16.69 2.94
C VAL A 164 -2.34 -16.65 3.99
N CYS A 165 -2.66 -16.56 5.29
CA CYS A 165 -1.69 -16.65 6.39
C CYS A 165 -0.88 -17.96 6.34
N SER A 166 -1.52 -19.09 6.04
CA SER A 166 -0.85 -20.40 5.95
C SER A 166 0.22 -20.48 4.85
N LYS A 167 0.18 -19.57 3.87
CA LYS A 167 1.20 -19.42 2.82
C LYS A 167 2.36 -18.51 3.22
N GLY A 168 2.37 -18.00 4.46
CA GLY A 168 3.44 -17.20 5.04
C GLY A 168 3.23 -15.68 4.94
N TRP A 169 2.05 -15.22 4.51
CA TRP A 169 1.71 -13.81 4.47
C TRP A 169 1.55 -13.23 5.89
N CYS A 170 1.98 -11.98 6.09
CA CYS A 170 1.88 -11.30 7.39
C CYS A 170 0.43 -10.95 7.73
N PRO A 171 -0.11 -11.30 8.91
CA PRO A 171 -1.47 -10.94 9.32
C PRO A 171 -1.72 -9.42 9.33
N LEU A 172 -0.75 -8.62 9.80
CA LEU A 172 -0.80 -7.15 9.71
C LEU A 172 -0.93 -6.66 8.27
N ALA A 173 -0.14 -7.21 7.33
CA ALA A 173 -0.21 -6.83 5.92
C ALA A 173 -1.55 -7.24 5.29
N ILE A 174 -2.10 -8.39 5.68
CA ILE A 174 -3.42 -8.84 5.24
C ILE A 174 -4.49 -7.86 5.74
N LYS A 175 -4.58 -7.64 7.06
CA LYS A 175 -5.57 -6.73 7.69
C LYS A 175 -5.57 -5.37 7.02
N ARG A 176 -4.38 -4.86 6.73
CA ARG A 176 -4.21 -3.54 6.15
C ARG A 176 -4.54 -3.48 4.66
N PHE A 177 -3.87 -4.29 3.85
CA PHE A 177 -3.80 -4.07 2.40
C PHE A 177 -4.71 -5.00 1.60
N LEU A 178 -5.06 -6.17 2.15
CA LEU A 178 -5.76 -7.22 1.41
C LEU A 178 -7.18 -7.42 1.91
N GLU A 179 -7.43 -7.23 3.20
CA GLU A 179 -8.68 -7.61 3.86
C GLU A 179 -9.89 -6.83 3.32
N SER A 180 -9.70 -5.56 3.00
CA SER A 180 -10.74 -4.71 2.38
C SER A 180 -11.01 -5.04 0.91
N SER A 181 -10.25 -5.96 0.31
CA SER A 181 -10.36 -6.30 -1.11
C SER A 181 -10.27 -7.80 -1.35
N ILE A 182 -11.44 -8.42 -1.54
CA ILE A 182 -11.53 -9.87 -1.79
C ILE A 182 -10.67 -10.32 -2.97
N ILE A 183 -10.54 -9.51 -4.02
CA ILE A 183 -9.73 -9.85 -5.18
C ILE A 183 -8.22 -9.84 -4.89
N LEU A 184 -7.76 -8.92 -4.03
CA LEU A 184 -6.36 -8.91 -3.59
C LEU A 184 -6.09 -10.08 -2.65
N LEU A 185 -7.04 -10.41 -1.77
CA LEU A 185 -6.92 -11.54 -0.86
C LEU A 185 -6.90 -12.88 -1.61
N GLU A 186 -7.76 -13.04 -2.62
CA GLU A 186 -7.78 -14.21 -3.51
C GLU A 186 -6.48 -14.32 -4.30
N TYR A 187 -6.03 -13.22 -4.92
CA TYR A 187 -4.78 -13.19 -5.68
C TYR A 187 -3.56 -13.48 -4.80
N ALA A 188 -3.46 -12.89 -3.61
CA ALA A 188 -2.42 -13.22 -2.62
C ALA A 188 -2.48 -14.69 -2.21
N GLY A 189 -3.68 -15.27 -2.15
CA GLY A 189 -3.91 -16.70 -1.99
C GLY A 189 -3.39 -17.56 -3.13
N THR A 190 -3.09 -17.02 -4.32
CA THR A 190 -2.43 -17.76 -5.42
C THR A 190 -0.91 -17.59 -5.42
N CYS A 191 -0.40 -16.55 -4.76
CA CYS A 191 1.01 -16.20 -4.72
C CYS A 191 1.69 -16.67 -3.42
N LYS A 192 3.02 -16.59 -3.40
CA LYS A 192 3.82 -16.62 -2.17
C LYS A 192 4.28 -15.19 -1.85
N PRO A 193 4.38 -14.80 -0.57
CA PRO A 193 4.94 -13.51 -0.22
C PRO A 193 6.42 -13.48 -0.62
N THR A 194 6.89 -12.32 -1.09
CA THR A 194 8.32 -12.10 -1.43
C THR A 194 9.24 -12.26 -0.23
N ILE A 195 8.71 -12.03 0.96
CA ILE A 195 9.37 -12.22 2.24
C ILE A 195 8.52 -13.12 3.13
N HIS A 196 9.15 -14.15 3.68
CA HIS A 196 8.59 -14.91 4.79
C HIS A 196 8.62 -14.08 6.09
N HIS A 197 7.47 -14.00 6.74
CA HIS A 197 7.29 -13.42 8.06
C HIS A 197 7.38 -14.51 9.14
N GLY A 198 7.68 -14.10 10.37
CA GLY A 198 7.70 -15.03 11.52
C GLY A 198 6.31 -15.57 11.84
N ALA A 199 6.25 -16.75 12.47
CA ALA A 199 4.99 -17.37 12.89
C ALA A 199 4.22 -16.53 13.94
N ASP A 200 4.93 -15.66 14.66
CA ASP A 200 4.39 -14.87 15.77
C ASP A 200 3.85 -13.50 15.36
N CYS A 201 3.77 -13.19 14.05
CA CYS A 201 3.15 -11.93 13.61
C CYS A 201 1.66 -11.93 13.98
N THR A 202 1.16 -10.79 14.45
CA THR A 202 -0.26 -10.55 14.72
C THR A 202 -0.86 -9.57 13.73
N GLU A 203 -2.14 -9.28 13.91
CA GLU A 203 -2.87 -8.28 13.14
C GLU A 203 -2.48 -6.85 13.52
N GLU A 204 -1.81 -6.67 14.65
CA GLU A 204 -1.40 -5.39 15.23
C GLU A 204 0.11 -5.18 15.09
N ALA A 205 0.90 -6.27 15.10
CA ALA A 205 2.35 -6.18 15.10
C ALA A 205 3.00 -7.21 14.15
N CYS A 206 3.99 -6.73 13.40
CA CYS A 206 4.84 -7.59 12.58
C CYS A 206 6.15 -7.88 13.31
N THR A 207 6.33 -9.13 13.76
CA THR A 207 7.53 -9.57 14.50
C THR A 207 8.80 -9.37 13.71
N ARG A 208 8.77 -9.62 12.39
CA ARG A 208 9.92 -9.35 11.51
C ARG A 208 10.30 -7.87 11.53
N ASN A 209 9.33 -6.98 11.38
CA ASN A 209 9.59 -5.55 11.27
C ASN A 209 9.85 -4.88 12.62
N THR A 210 9.70 -5.62 13.72
CA THR A 210 10.03 -5.20 15.08
C THR A 210 11.49 -5.50 15.36
N ILE A 211 12.29 -4.45 15.52
CA ILE A 211 13.74 -4.57 15.72
C ILE A 211 14.05 -4.29 17.18
N ASP A 212 14.70 -5.25 17.83
CA ASP A 212 15.39 -5.01 19.08
C ASP A 212 16.73 -4.32 18.79
N ILE A 213 16.82 -3.05 19.17
CA ILE A 213 17.99 -2.20 18.97
C ILE A 213 19.22 -2.76 19.67
N SER A 214 19.06 -3.46 20.79
CA SER A 214 20.16 -4.03 21.57
C SER A 214 20.84 -5.20 20.85
N THR A 215 20.09 -5.99 20.09
CA THR A 215 20.58 -7.15 19.35
C THR A 215 20.75 -6.88 17.85
N TYR A 216 20.42 -5.67 17.39
CA TYR A 216 20.40 -5.34 15.97
C TYR A 216 21.82 -5.23 15.39
N THR A 217 22.09 -6.07 14.38
CA THR A 217 23.35 -6.08 13.63
C THR A 217 23.13 -5.59 12.21
N ARG A 218 24.00 -4.66 11.75
CA ARG A 218 23.98 -4.20 10.36
C ARG A 218 24.47 -5.33 9.46
N LYS A 219 23.89 -5.42 8.27
CA LYS A 219 24.19 -6.50 7.32
C LYS A 219 25.12 -5.98 6.23
N HIS A 220 26.09 -6.80 5.87
CA HIS A 220 26.86 -6.61 4.64
C HIS A 220 26.01 -6.93 3.41
N VAL A 221 26.45 -6.47 2.22
CA VAL A 221 25.77 -6.79 0.96
C VAL A 221 25.74 -8.31 0.73
N MET A 222 26.85 -8.98 1.03
CA MET A 222 26.98 -10.44 1.01
C MET A 222 27.27 -10.94 2.42
N GLY A 223 26.64 -12.05 2.82
CA GLY A 223 26.84 -12.63 4.15
C GLY A 223 28.27 -13.09 4.44
N THR A 224 29.10 -13.27 3.41
CA THR A 224 30.52 -13.65 3.51
C THR A 224 31.47 -12.46 3.61
N CYS A 225 30.98 -11.23 3.45
CA CYS A 225 31.80 -10.03 3.52
C CYS A 225 32.03 -9.61 4.98
N ALA A 226 33.27 -9.22 5.31
CA ALA A 226 33.67 -8.72 6.62
C ALA A 226 34.40 -7.37 6.52
N CYS A 227 34.01 -6.51 5.58
CA CYS A 227 34.63 -5.20 5.40
C CYS A 227 34.50 -4.31 6.65
N ALA A 228 35.39 -3.34 6.80
CA ALA A 228 35.26 -2.35 7.86
C ALA A 228 33.99 -1.50 7.69
N TYR A 229 33.63 -0.78 8.76
CA TYR A 229 32.61 0.25 8.71
C TYR A 229 33.24 1.55 8.23
N MET A 230 32.54 2.23 7.34
CA MET A 230 32.92 3.54 6.83
C MET A 230 31.94 4.57 7.39
N LYS A 231 32.50 5.65 7.92
CA LYS A 231 31.79 6.78 8.51
C LYS A 231 32.04 8.05 7.71
N PRO A 232 31.08 8.98 7.66
CA PRO A 232 31.32 10.28 7.07
C PRO A 232 32.31 11.10 7.91
N PRO A 233 32.90 12.16 7.34
CA PRO A 233 33.55 13.21 8.12
C PRO A 233 32.58 13.85 9.13
N ILE A 234 32.56 13.34 10.37
CA ILE A 234 31.56 13.68 11.40
C ILE A 234 31.51 15.19 11.69
N ALA A 235 32.67 15.83 11.80
CA ALA A 235 32.74 17.28 12.04
C ALA A 235 31.94 18.07 10.98
N ALA A 236 32.09 17.72 9.70
CA ALA A 236 31.35 18.37 8.62
C ALA A 236 29.84 18.10 8.66
N VAL A 237 29.42 16.93 9.16
CA VAL A 237 27.99 16.65 9.42
C VAL A 237 27.47 17.59 10.52
N TYR A 238 28.23 17.74 11.60
CA TYR A 238 27.84 18.56 12.75
C TYR A 238 27.76 20.03 12.38
N ASP A 239 28.77 20.55 11.67
CA ASP A 239 28.84 21.94 11.24
C ASP A 239 27.59 22.32 10.41
N LEU A 240 27.23 21.49 9.41
CA LEU A 240 26.04 21.75 8.59
C LEU A 240 24.74 21.70 9.40
N LEU A 241 24.61 20.74 10.33
CA LEU A 241 23.40 20.67 11.16
C LEU A 241 23.27 21.89 12.08
N GLN A 242 24.38 22.34 12.67
CA GLN A 242 24.43 23.55 13.52
C GLN A 242 24.09 24.81 12.73
N GLU A 243 24.48 24.88 11.45
CA GLU A 243 24.08 25.94 10.51
C GLU A 243 22.60 25.83 10.07
N GLY A 244 21.90 24.76 10.44
CA GLY A 244 20.51 24.51 10.04
C GLY A 244 20.36 23.98 8.62
N GLU A 245 21.44 23.47 8.03
CA GLU A 245 21.50 22.89 6.68
C GLU A 245 21.34 21.36 6.73
N ILE A 246 21.08 20.75 5.56
CA ILE A 246 20.93 19.29 5.45
C ILE A 246 22.25 18.69 4.91
N PRO A 247 22.96 17.85 5.67
CA PRO A 247 24.16 17.18 5.20
C PRO A 247 23.80 16.05 4.23
N VAL A 248 24.50 15.98 3.08
CA VAL A 248 24.40 14.87 2.13
C VAL A 248 25.78 14.30 1.85
N VAL A 249 25.84 13.00 1.57
CA VAL A 249 27.08 12.24 1.41
C VAL A 249 27.38 12.06 -0.07
N GLN A 250 28.60 12.34 -0.49
CA GLN A 250 29.11 12.07 -1.84
C GLN A 250 30.25 11.06 -1.75
N TYR A 251 30.14 9.94 -2.46
CA TYR A 251 31.19 8.92 -2.54
C TYR A 251 32.18 9.30 -3.65
N MET A 252 33.43 9.54 -3.27
CA MET A 252 34.46 10.04 -4.17
C MET A 252 35.21 8.88 -4.85
N PRO A 253 35.78 9.08 -6.06
CA PRO A 253 36.50 8.03 -6.78
C PRO A 253 37.71 7.43 -6.03
N ASN A 254 38.25 8.16 -5.05
CA ASN A 254 39.33 7.70 -4.17
C ASN A 254 38.85 6.80 -3.01
N GLY A 255 37.56 6.42 -3.00
CA GLY A 255 36.98 5.56 -1.97
C GLY A 255 36.60 6.27 -0.67
N THR A 256 36.59 7.61 -0.64
CA THR A 256 36.29 8.39 0.57
C THR A 256 34.92 9.07 0.50
N LEU A 257 34.37 9.41 1.68
CA LEU A 257 33.12 10.16 1.80
C LEU A 257 33.39 11.65 1.97
N CYS A 258 32.68 12.47 1.20
CA CYS A 258 32.64 13.92 1.35
C CYS A 258 31.24 14.35 1.76
N ILE A 259 31.15 15.27 2.73
CA ILE A 259 29.90 15.89 3.12
C ILE A 259 29.67 17.15 2.29
N ARG A 260 28.47 17.29 1.75
CA ARG A 260 28.01 18.45 0.99
C ARG A 260 26.74 19.00 1.60
N ASN A 261 26.45 20.26 1.27
CA ASN A 261 25.19 20.89 1.62
C ASN A 261 24.12 20.56 0.55
N ALA A 262 22.98 20.03 0.99
CA ALA A 262 21.82 19.70 0.15
C ALA A 262 21.24 20.88 -0.64
N SER A 263 21.33 22.11 -0.14
CA SER A 263 20.81 23.31 -0.83
C SER A 263 21.62 23.66 -2.09
N LYS A 264 22.86 23.17 -2.17
CA LYS A 264 23.80 23.44 -3.27
C LYS A 264 24.11 22.20 -4.12
N THR A 265 23.67 21.03 -3.67
CA THR A 265 24.10 19.74 -4.25
C THR A 265 22.88 18.85 -4.51
N PRO A 266 22.59 18.49 -5.77
CA PRO A 266 21.56 17.51 -6.07
C PRO A 266 21.88 16.16 -5.41
N TYR A 267 20.86 15.53 -4.83
CA TYR A 267 21.01 14.26 -4.14
C TYR A 267 19.79 13.35 -4.29
N ILE A 268 20.01 12.06 -4.06
CA ILE A 268 18.97 11.04 -3.91
C ILE A 268 18.80 10.73 -2.42
N ALA A 269 17.57 10.77 -1.90
CA ALA A 269 17.33 10.31 -0.54
C ALA A 269 17.07 8.79 -0.54
N ILE A 270 17.73 8.07 0.36
CA ILE A 270 17.58 6.63 0.51
C ILE A 270 16.56 6.36 1.60
N SER A 271 15.45 5.74 1.19
CA SER A 271 14.41 5.25 2.08
C SER A 271 14.56 3.73 2.20
N HIS A 272 14.68 3.22 3.43
CA HIS A 272 15.06 1.83 3.63
C HIS A 272 14.40 1.24 4.87
N VAL A 273 14.38 -0.10 4.95
CA VAL A 273 13.86 -0.81 6.12
C VAL A 273 15.01 -1.26 7.00
N TRP A 274 15.00 -0.86 8.27
CA TRP A 274 16.10 -1.17 9.19
C TRP A 274 16.33 -2.68 9.35
N VAL A 275 15.29 -3.53 9.31
CA VAL A 275 15.42 -5.00 9.47
C VAL A 275 16.30 -5.64 8.38
N ASP A 276 16.40 -4.96 7.24
CA ASP A 276 17.24 -5.38 6.12
C ASP A 276 18.72 -5.00 6.33
N GLY A 277 19.07 -4.38 7.46
CA GLY A 277 20.43 -4.25 7.96
C GLY A 277 21.12 -2.93 7.65
N LEU A 278 20.37 -1.90 7.24
CA LEU A 278 20.88 -0.59 6.83
C LEU A 278 20.66 0.53 7.87
N GLY A 279 20.02 0.27 9.01
CA GLY A 279 19.88 1.24 10.11
C GLY A 279 21.20 1.49 10.88
N SER A 280 21.51 2.74 11.20
CA SER A 280 22.71 3.15 11.96
C SER A 280 22.65 4.61 12.42
N THR A 281 23.79 5.15 12.85
CA THR A 281 24.02 6.58 13.16
C THR A 281 25.29 7.07 12.47
N SER A 282 25.43 8.40 12.29
CA SER A 282 26.62 9.02 11.67
C SER A 282 27.95 8.59 12.31
N GLU A 283 27.97 8.38 13.63
CA GLU A 283 29.17 8.03 14.38
C GLU A 283 29.63 6.59 14.11
N VAL A 284 28.68 5.67 13.93
CA VAL A 284 28.94 4.25 13.65
C VAL A 284 29.16 4.00 12.16
N GLY A 285 28.38 4.65 11.30
CA GLY A 285 28.41 4.46 9.85
C GLY A 285 27.80 3.14 9.40
N LEU A 286 28.19 2.69 8.21
CA LEU A 286 27.71 1.46 7.58
C LEU A 286 28.89 0.61 7.08
N PRO A 287 28.70 -0.71 6.87
CA PRO A 287 29.70 -1.52 6.16
C PRO A 287 30.08 -0.89 4.83
N THR A 288 31.38 -0.79 4.53
CA THR A 288 31.90 -0.18 3.29
C THR A 288 31.21 -0.71 2.03
N CYS A 289 30.98 -2.03 1.95
CA CYS A 289 30.28 -2.65 0.82
C CYS A 289 28.85 -2.12 0.60
N GLN A 290 28.13 -1.75 1.67
CA GLN A 290 26.78 -1.17 1.55
C GLN A 290 26.85 0.25 1.01
N ILE A 291 27.82 1.05 1.48
CA ILE A 291 28.04 2.41 1.01
C ILE A 291 28.43 2.41 -0.47
N GLU A 292 29.35 1.54 -0.87
CA GLU A 292 29.76 1.38 -2.28
C GLU A 292 28.58 0.99 -3.17
N ARG A 293 27.74 0.06 -2.70
CA ARG A 293 26.52 -0.35 -3.42
C ARG A 293 25.52 0.79 -3.54
N ILE A 294 25.23 1.49 -2.45
CA ILE A 294 24.32 2.65 -2.47
C ILE A 294 24.87 3.73 -3.41
N ALA A 295 26.16 4.03 -3.34
CA ALA A 295 26.82 4.98 -4.23
C ALA A 295 26.70 4.55 -5.70
N ALA A 296 26.87 3.26 -6.02
CA ALA A 296 26.69 2.74 -7.37
C ALA A 296 25.25 2.95 -7.87
N LEU A 297 24.24 2.60 -7.06
CA LEU A 297 22.82 2.82 -7.40
C LEU A 297 22.52 4.30 -7.62
N VAL A 298 23.03 5.16 -6.74
CA VAL A 298 22.87 6.62 -6.82
C VAL A 298 23.55 7.17 -8.07
N HIS A 299 24.75 6.72 -8.41
CA HIS A 299 25.45 7.14 -9.62
C HIS A 299 24.73 6.75 -10.91
N THR A 300 24.00 5.62 -10.92
CA THR A 300 23.13 5.25 -12.04
C THR A 300 21.96 6.24 -12.21
N LEU A 301 21.35 6.68 -11.10
CA LEU A 301 20.21 7.61 -11.13
C LEU A 301 20.60 9.08 -11.26
N LEU A 302 21.80 9.43 -10.76
CA LEU A 302 22.35 10.78 -10.68
C LEU A 302 23.89 10.69 -10.77
N PRO A 303 24.47 10.76 -11.98
CA PRO A 303 25.92 10.64 -12.18
C PRO A 303 26.71 11.67 -11.35
N GLY A 304 27.64 11.17 -10.51
CA GLY A 304 28.40 12.01 -9.58
C GLY A 304 27.58 12.65 -8.45
N GLY A 305 26.32 12.25 -8.30
CA GLY A 305 25.38 12.78 -7.31
C GLY A 305 25.72 12.41 -5.87
N ALA A 306 25.23 13.22 -4.94
CA ALA A 306 25.23 12.87 -3.53
C ALA A 306 24.00 12.01 -3.17
N PHE A 307 23.99 11.46 -1.97
CA PHE A 307 22.83 10.81 -1.39
C PHE A 307 22.66 11.18 0.09
N TRP A 308 21.43 11.09 0.56
CA TRP A 308 21.09 11.20 1.97
C TRP A 308 20.63 9.84 2.47
N ILE A 309 21.12 9.41 3.62
CA ILE A 309 20.60 8.26 4.37
C ILE A 309 20.73 8.59 5.86
N ASP A 310 19.70 8.33 6.64
CA ASP A 310 19.66 8.54 8.09
C ASP A 310 20.90 7.97 8.79
N SER A 311 21.32 6.77 8.40
CA SER A 311 22.48 6.04 8.94
C SER A 311 23.83 6.75 8.79
N LEU A 312 23.93 7.77 7.94
CA LEU A 312 25.15 8.58 7.77
C LEU A 312 24.90 10.06 8.06
N CYS A 313 23.67 10.55 7.93
CA CYS A 313 23.34 11.97 8.06
C CYS A 313 22.67 12.35 9.38
N ILE A 314 22.23 11.38 10.19
CA ILE A 314 21.63 11.62 11.50
C ILE A 314 22.59 11.15 12.61
N PRO A 315 23.11 12.08 13.43
CA PRO A 315 24.00 11.74 14.52
C PRO A 315 23.25 11.18 15.74
N GLU A 316 24.00 10.56 16.64
CA GLU A 316 23.53 10.09 17.93
C GLU A 316 23.39 11.24 18.95
N VAL A 317 24.20 12.29 18.80
CA VAL A 317 24.17 13.48 19.66
C VAL A 317 22.76 14.10 19.67
N ARG A 318 22.11 14.10 20.84
CA ARG A 318 20.68 14.44 21.02
C ARG A 318 20.27 15.75 20.33
N GLU A 319 21.01 16.84 20.52
CA GLU A 319 20.65 18.15 19.96
C GLU A 319 20.77 18.18 18.43
N LEU A 320 21.84 17.59 17.88
CA LEU A 320 22.03 17.50 16.44
C LEU A 320 21.03 16.51 15.80
N ARG A 321 20.68 15.44 16.51
CA ARG A 321 19.62 14.51 16.12
C ARG A 321 18.27 15.21 16.01
N ARG A 322 17.92 16.04 17.00
CA ARG A 322 16.70 16.87 16.97
C ARG A 322 16.70 17.80 15.75
N GLN A 323 17.82 18.48 15.49
CA GLN A 323 17.97 19.34 14.31
C GLN A 323 17.80 18.57 12.99
N ALA A 324 18.39 17.37 12.89
CA ALA A 324 18.26 16.52 11.71
C ALA A 324 16.83 16.02 11.51
N ILE A 325 16.16 15.55 12.58
CA ILE A 325 14.76 15.11 12.53
C ILE A 325 13.85 16.26 12.09
N ARG A 326 14.06 17.46 12.61
CA ARG A 326 13.31 18.66 12.18
C ARG A 326 13.40 18.92 10.68
N LYS A 327 14.50 18.51 10.04
CA LYS A 327 14.75 18.69 8.61
C LYS A 327 14.32 17.48 7.77
N MET A 328 13.81 16.39 8.34
CA MET A 328 13.44 15.18 7.57
C MET A 328 12.41 15.48 6.48
N THR A 329 11.35 16.23 6.79
CA THR A 329 10.36 16.65 5.79
C THR A 329 11.02 17.33 4.60
N LEU A 330 11.88 18.32 4.87
CA LEU A 330 12.60 19.07 3.83
C LEU A 330 13.62 18.20 3.09
N THR A 331 14.17 17.19 3.74
CA THR A 331 15.13 16.26 3.13
C THR A 331 14.46 15.46 2.01
N TYR A 332 13.36 14.78 2.30
CA TYR A 332 12.67 14.00 1.28
C TYR A 332 12.00 14.89 0.22
N ALA A 333 11.43 16.03 0.62
CA ALA A 333 10.81 16.98 -0.30
C ALA A 333 11.82 17.62 -1.27
N ASN A 334 13.06 17.90 -0.82
CA ASN A 334 14.05 18.57 -1.66
C ASN A 334 14.86 17.60 -2.53
N ALA A 335 14.96 16.32 -2.16
CA ALA A 335 15.67 15.30 -2.92
C ALA A 335 15.23 15.24 -4.40
N ARG A 336 16.15 14.87 -5.28
CA ARG A 336 15.87 14.69 -6.71
C ARG A 336 14.90 13.52 -6.94
N ALA A 337 15.08 12.47 -6.16
CA ALA A 337 14.20 11.31 -6.04
C ALA A 337 14.42 10.65 -4.68
N VAL A 338 13.46 9.84 -4.25
CA VAL A 338 13.59 8.94 -3.11
C VAL A 338 13.73 7.52 -3.66
N LEU A 339 14.84 6.86 -3.34
CA LEU A 339 15.12 5.48 -3.71
C LEU A 339 14.76 4.56 -2.53
N VAL A 340 13.79 3.69 -2.74
CA VAL A 340 13.33 2.69 -1.78
C VAL A 340 14.16 1.41 -1.91
N ILE A 341 14.77 1.00 -0.80
CA ILE A 341 15.54 -0.23 -0.67
C ILE A 341 14.83 -1.12 0.38
N ASP A 342 14.10 -2.12 -0.11
CA ASP A 342 13.38 -3.12 0.69
C ASP A 342 13.70 -4.51 0.14
N ALA A 343 14.05 -5.47 1.00
CA ALA A 343 14.49 -6.79 0.57
C ALA A 343 13.44 -7.59 -0.23
N GLY A 344 12.15 -7.38 0.03
CA GLY A 344 11.06 -8.09 -0.65
C GLY A 344 10.68 -7.46 -1.97
N ILE A 345 10.85 -6.15 -2.10
CA ILE A 345 10.72 -5.48 -3.40
C ILE A 345 11.92 -5.85 -4.29
N ARG A 346 13.12 -5.90 -3.71
CA ARG A 346 14.37 -6.24 -4.42
C ARG A 346 14.46 -7.68 -4.91
N SER A 347 13.61 -8.60 -4.43
CA SER A 347 13.56 -9.96 -4.96
C SER A 347 12.83 -10.06 -6.31
N LEU A 348 12.13 -9.00 -6.72
CA LEU A 348 11.42 -8.93 -8.00
C LEU A 348 12.36 -8.45 -9.12
N SER A 349 11.95 -8.67 -10.38
CA SER A 349 12.67 -8.18 -11.56
C SER A 349 11.79 -7.23 -12.39
N LEU A 350 12.40 -6.49 -13.32
CA LEU A 350 11.68 -5.66 -14.29
C LEU A 350 10.77 -6.48 -15.21
N SER A 351 11.01 -7.79 -15.31
CA SER A 351 10.17 -8.75 -16.05
C SER A 351 9.05 -9.37 -15.22
N SER A 352 9.00 -9.12 -13.90
CA SER A 352 7.90 -9.57 -13.05
C SER A 352 6.56 -8.95 -13.51
N PRO A 353 5.44 -9.69 -13.41
CA PRO A 353 4.11 -9.13 -13.68
C PRO A 353 3.85 -7.86 -12.87
N LEU A 354 3.11 -6.90 -13.44
CA LEU A 354 2.81 -5.63 -12.78
C LEU A 354 1.97 -5.83 -11.52
N GLU A 355 1.07 -6.81 -11.53
CA GLU A 355 0.19 -7.17 -10.41
C GLU A 355 1.00 -7.68 -9.23
N GLU A 356 1.97 -8.56 -9.50
CA GLU A 356 2.90 -9.11 -8.51
C GLU A 356 3.80 -8.01 -7.94
N THR A 357 4.31 -7.14 -8.81
CA THR A 357 5.15 -5.99 -8.42
C THR A 357 4.38 -5.02 -7.52
N ALA A 358 3.18 -4.63 -7.93
CA ALA A 358 2.34 -3.70 -7.18
C ALA A 358 1.87 -4.30 -5.84
N LEU A 359 1.48 -5.58 -5.81
CA LEU A 359 1.12 -6.29 -4.58
C LEU A 359 2.30 -6.37 -3.62
N SER A 360 3.50 -6.68 -4.13
CA SER A 360 4.71 -6.79 -3.31
C SER A 360 5.13 -5.46 -2.71
N ILE A 361 5.03 -4.36 -3.47
CA ILE A 361 5.24 -3.01 -2.93
C ILE A 361 4.21 -2.71 -1.85
N LEU A 362 2.93 -2.94 -2.13
CA LEU A 362 1.83 -2.64 -1.22
C LEU A 362 1.96 -3.38 0.12
N THR A 363 2.42 -4.63 0.10
CA THR A 363 2.56 -5.50 1.27
C THR A 363 3.97 -5.51 1.89
N SER A 364 4.90 -4.71 1.36
CA SER A 364 6.30 -4.65 1.78
C SER A 364 6.50 -4.21 3.23
N GLY A 365 7.69 -4.48 3.78
CA GLY A 365 8.11 -3.95 5.08
C GLY A 365 8.20 -2.42 5.05
N TRP A 366 8.57 -1.86 3.90
CA TRP A 366 8.54 -0.42 3.66
C TRP A 366 7.14 0.17 3.84
N MET A 367 6.09 -0.44 3.27
CA MET A 367 4.71 0.05 3.44
C MET A 367 4.17 -0.07 4.87
N GLN A 368 4.70 -1.02 5.66
CA GLN A 368 4.29 -1.28 7.04
C GLN A 368 5.03 -0.43 8.07
N ARG A 369 6.10 0.29 7.72
CA ARG A 369 6.89 1.07 8.70
C ARG A 369 6.35 2.48 8.85
N LEU A 370 6.20 3.01 10.05
CA LEU A 370 5.66 4.36 10.23
C LEU A 370 6.46 5.45 9.49
N TRP A 371 7.76 5.52 9.76
CA TRP A 371 8.64 6.60 9.28
C TRP A 371 8.72 6.71 7.76
N THR A 372 8.56 5.60 7.02
CA THR A 372 8.63 5.59 5.55
C THR A 372 7.46 6.31 4.89
N LEU A 373 6.38 6.60 5.63
CA LEU A 373 5.20 7.28 5.09
C LEU A 373 5.57 8.66 4.56
N GLN A 374 6.24 9.47 5.38
CA GLN A 374 6.69 10.80 4.96
C GLN A 374 7.72 10.72 3.83
N GLU A 375 8.58 9.71 3.84
CA GLU A 375 9.62 9.51 2.82
C GLU A 375 9.00 9.28 1.44
N GLY A 376 7.92 8.50 1.39
CA GLY A 376 7.16 8.26 0.18
C GLY A 376 6.31 9.45 -0.26
N LEU A 377 5.50 10.03 0.64
CA LEU A 377 4.55 11.09 0.30
C LEU A 377 5.23 12.39 -0.15
N LEU A 378 6.41 12.68 0.38
CA LEU A 378 7.18 13.88 0.07
C LEU A 378 8.06 13.73 -1.19
N ALA A 379 8.21 12.51 -1.69
CA ALA A 379 9.12 12.21 -2.79
C ALA A 379 8.75 12.99 -4.05
N LYS A 380 9.75 13.66 -4.67
CA LYS A 380 9.55 14.25 -6.00
C LYS A 380 9.30 13.19 -7.08
N LYS A 381 10.03 12.08 -6.93
CA LYS A 381 9.94 10.84 -7.69
C LYS A 381 10.22 9.73 -6.70
N LEU A 382 9.31 8.78 -6.58
CA LEU A 382 9.51 7.59 -5.77
C LEU A 382 9.98 6.46 -6.69
N ILE A 383 11.12 5.85 -6.37
CA ILE A 383 11.76 4.82 -7.19
C ILE A 383 12.01 3.61 -6.31
N PHE A 384 11.61 2.43 -6.78
CA PHE A 384 11.85 1.16 -6.12
C PHE A 384 13.04 0.45 -6.76
N GLU A 385 13.96 -0.05 -5.95
CA GLU A 385 15.04 -0.92 -6.41
C GLU A 385 14.52 -2.36 -6.61
N LEU A 386 14.73 -2.91 -7.80
CA LEU A 386 14.49 -4.31 -8.15
C LEU A 386 15.82 -5.06 -8.30
N SER A 387 15.77 -6.38 -8.48
CA SER A 387 16.97 -7.22 -8.64
C SER A 387 17.84 -6.87 -9.85
N ASP A 388 17.22 -6.36 -10.92
CA ASP A 388 17.84 -6.09 -12.22
C ASP A 388 17.64 -4.64 -12.71
N GLY A 389 17.11 -3.75 -11.87
CA GLY A 389 16.93 -2.35 -12.23
C GLY A 389 16.09 -1.53 -11.27
N PHE A 390 15.41 -0.52 -11.81
CA PHE A 390 14.63 0.45 -11.04
C PHE A 390 13.21 0.56 -11.59
N ALA A 391 12.23 0.56 -10.69
CA ALA A 391 10.83 0.81 -11.00
C ALA A 391 10.38 2.14 -10.40
N PRO A 392 10.38 3.25 -11.16
CA PRO A 392 9.69 4.47 -10.75
C PRO A 392 8.21 4.19 -10.52
N LEU A 393 7.63 4.70 -9.43
CA LEU A 393 6.21 4.51 -9.11
C LEU A 393 5.30 4.92 -10.27
N ASP A 394 5.60 6.04 -10.92
CA ASP A 394 4.82 6.55 -12.06
C ASP A 394 4.78 5.57 -13.25
N ASN A 395 5.79 4.70 -13.39
CA ASN A 395 5.86 3.71 -14.46
C ASN A 395 5.04 2.44 -14.17
N LEU A 396 4.54 2.28 -12.94
CA LEU A 396 3.66 1.16 -12.57
C LEU A 396 2.21 1.35 -13.03
N PHE A 397 1.86 2.55 -13.53
CA PHE A 397 0.53 2.88 -14.03
C PHE A 397 0.48 2.71 -15.55
N PRO A 398 -0.10 1.61 -16.07
CA PRO A 398 -0.22 1.41 -17.51
C PRO A 398 -1.34 2.27 -18.09
N ASP A 399 -1.60 2.13 -19.40
CA ASP A 399 -2.77 2.73 -20.03
C ASP A 399 -4.06 2.38 -19.27
N ALA A 400 -4.98 3.34 -19.19
CA ALA A 400 -6.22 3.22 -18.41
C ALA A 400 -6.99 1.93 -18.74
N VAL A 401 -7.00 1.51 -20.02
CA VAL A 401 -7.68 0.27 -20.45
C VAL A 401 -7.06 -0.96 -19.79
N VAL A 402 -5.73 -1.07 -19.80
CA VAL A 402 -5.00 -2.19 -19.22
C VAL A 402 -5.19 -2.20 -17.71
N GLN A 403 -5.09 -1.03 -17.07
CA GLN A 403 -5.32 -0.88 -15.64
C GLN A 403 -6.71 -1.37 -15.26
N TRP A 404 -7.77 -0.80 -15.85
CA TRP A 404 -9.15 -1.04 -15.42
C TRP A 404 -9.72 -2.39 -15.86
N CYS A 405 -9.15 -3.01 -16.91
CA CYS A 405 -9.48 -4.40 -17.25
C CYS A 405 -8.74 -5.42 -16.37
N ASN A 406 -7.74 -4.99 -15.61
CA ASN A 406 -7.10 -5.79 -14.58
C ASN A 406 -7.55 -5.33 -13.17
N PRO A 407 -8.55 -5.98 -12.57
CA PRO A 407 -9.08 -5.57 -11.27
C PRO A 407 -8.06 -5.73 -10.13
N VAL A 408 -7.18 -6.74 -10.15
CA VAL A 408 -6.10 -6.88 -9.16
C VAL A 408 -5.16 -5.68 -9.24
N LEU A 409 -4.67 -5.36 -10.44
CA LEU A 409 -3.79 -4.21 -10.65
C LEU A 409 -4.46 -2.91 -10.24
N SER A 410 -5.71 -2.69 -10.66
CA SER A 410 -6.50 -1.52 -10.30
C SER A 410 -6.59 -1.31 -8.79
N HIS A 411 -6.84 -2.39 -8.03
CA HIS A 411 -6.94 -2.32 -6.58
C HIS A 411 -5.58 -1.99 -5.93
N CYS A 412 -4.50 -2.65 -6.34
CA CYS A 412 -3.15 -2.31 -5.86
C CYS A 412 -2.80 -0.84 -6.15
N LEU A 413 -3.01 -0.41 -7.40
CA LEU A 413 -2.69 0.95 -7.85
C LEU A 413 -3.58 2.02 -7.19
N SER A 414 -4.80 1.68 -6.74
CA SER A 414 -5.68 2.62 -6.04
C SER A 414 -5.15 3.09 -4.67
N GLU A 415 -4.30 2.28 -4.04
CA GLU A 415 -3.58 2.65 -2.83
C GLU A 415 -2.24 3.32 -3.16
N LEU A 416 -1.48 2.75 -4.11
CA LEU A 416 -0.17 3.27 -4.50
C LEU A 416 -0.23 4.65 -5.18
N VAL A 417 -1.32 4.97 -5.87
CA VAL A 417 -1.48 6.28 -6.53
C VAL A 417 -1.44 7.44 -5.54
N ARG A 418 -1.78 7.18 -4.28
CA ARG A 418 -1.73 8.19 -3.22
C ARG A 418 -0.30 8.57 -2.84
N PHE A 419 0.72 7.89 -3.34
CA PHE A 419 2.12 8.30 -3.26
C PHE A 419 2.58 9.09 -4.50
N THR A 420 1.71 9.29 -5.49
CA THR A 420 2.03 10.09 -6.67
C THR A 420 1.74 11.56 -6.43
N ARG A 421 2.51 12.42 -7.09
CA ARG A 421 2.28 13.87 -7.11
C ARG A 421 0.95 14.27 -7.73
N ARG A 422 0.42 13.46 -8.66
CA ARG A 422 -0.88 13.72 -9.28
C ARG A 422 -2.01 13.67 -8.25
N HIS A 423 -1.90 12.77 -7.26
CA HIS A 423 -2.88 12.66 -6.19
C HIS A 423 -2.65 13.69 -5.08
N ASN A 424 -1.41 14.16 -4.89
CA ASN A 424 -1.09 15.14 -3.85
C ASN A 424 -0.28 16.32 -4.41
N PRO A 425 -0.91 17.18 -5.24
CA PRO A 425 -0.22 18.33 -5.80
C PRO A 425 0.23 19.31 -4.72
N ASP A 426 -0.52 19.42 -3.62
CA ASP A 426 -0.23 20.36 -2.51
C ASP A 426 0.97 19.94 -1.65
N LEU A 427 1.38 18.66 -1.71
CA LEU A 427 2.61 18.16 -1.06
C LEU A 427 3.88 18.54 -1.83
N SER A 428 3.78 19.07 -3.04
CA SER A 428 4.89 19.11 -4.01
C SER A 428 5.93 20.23 -3.83
N SER A 429 5.73 21.18 -2.92
CA SER A 429 6.46 22.47 -2.88
C SER A 429 6.75 23.06 -1.49
N ILE A 430 6.81 22.25 -0.43
CA ILE A 430 6.85 22.71 0.98
C ILE A 430 7.90 23.80 1.22
N PRO A 431 7.46 25.03 1.58
CA PRO A 431 6.83 25.31 2.88
C PRO A 431 5.28 25.20 2.92
N ASN A 432 4.76 24.56 3.97
CA ASN A 432 3.34 24.33 4.33
C ASN A 432 2.59 23.07 3.81
N ALA A 433 3.22 21.90 3.69
CA ALA A 433 2.49 20.67 3.37
C ALA A 433 1.38 20.40 4.39
N ARG A 434 0.15 20.26 3.90
CA ARG A 434 -0.99 19.82 4.70
C ARG A 434 -1.71 18.72 3.93
N ILE A 435 -1.53 17.47 4.37
CA ILE A 435 -2.55 16.46 4.13
C ILE A 435 -3.67 16.67 5.15
N GLU A 436 -4.91 16.33 4.78
CA GLU A 436 -6.00 16.33 5.74
C GLU A 436 -5.76 15.27 6.81
N PHE A 437 -6.16 15.55 8.06
CA PHE A 437 -5.94 14.64 9.17
C PHE A 437 -6.62 13.27 8.93
N THR A 438 -7.81 13.26 8.31
CA THR A 438 -8.48 12.01 7.89
C THR A 438 -7.67 11.20 6.90
N ASP A 439 -6.98 11.84 5.96
CA ASP A 439 -6.14 11.13 4.99
C ASP A 439 -4.87 10.59 5.66
N LEU A 440 -4.29 11.34 6.61
CA LEU A 440 -3.19 10.82 7.43
C LEU A 440 -3.61 9.55 8.18
N LEU A 441 -4.75 9.57 8.87
CA LEU A 441 -5.28 8.40 9.57
C LEU A 441 -5.39 7.20 8.64
N ARG A 442 -5.95 7.41 7.43
CA ARG A 442 -6.05 6.36 6.41
C ARG A 442 -4.70 5.81 5.99
N PHE A 443 -3.62 6.58 5.98
CA PHE A 443 -2.27 6.10 5.65
C PHE A 443 -1.59 5.37 6.81
N LEU A 444 -1.90 5.79 8.04
CA LEU A 444 -1.33 5.23 9.25
C LEU A 444 -1.89 3.85 9.59
N VAL A 445 -3.10 3.51 9.11
CA VAL A 445 -3.66 2.17 9.31
C VAL A 445 -2.60 1.11 8.95
N GLY A 446 -2.39 0.13 9.82
CA GLY A 446 -1.45 -0.98 9.59
C GLY A 446 0.03 -0.60 9.45
N ARG A 447 0.40 0.66 9.71
CA ARG A 447 1.79 1.05 9.91
C ARG A 447 2.17 0.88 11.37
N TRP A 448 3.29 0.23 11.59
CA TRP A 448 3.80 -0.12 12.91
C TRP A 448 5.07 0.66 13.24
N THR A 449 5.24 0.93 14.53
CA THR A 449 6.47 1.41 15.13
C THR A 449 6.70 0.68 16.45
N SER A 450 7.95 0.33 16.76
CA SER A 450 8.32 -0.23 18.06
C SER A 450 8.47 0.83 19.15
N ARG A 451 8.31 2.11 18.78
CA ARG A 451 8.37 3.29 19.65
C ARG A 451 7.12 4.13 19.40
N PRO A 452 6.02 3.87 20.11
CA PRO A 452 4.79 4.63 19.94
C PRO A 452 4.98 6.13 20.19
N GLU A 453 5.91 6.51 21.07
CA GLU A 453 6.23 7.92 21.35
C GLU A 453 6.75 8.70 20.13
N ASP A 454 7.30 7.99 19.13
CA ASP A 454 7.80 8.59 17.89
C ASP A 454 6.66 8.91 16.91
N GLU A 455 5.43 8.45 17.17
CA GLU A 455 4.36 8.49 16.17
C GLU A 455 4.00 9.90 15.75
N THR A 456 3.74 10.77 16.73
CA THR A 456 3.43 12.18 16.50
C THR A 456 4.58 12.87 15.75
N ILE A 457 5.83 12.60 16.12
CA ILE A 457 7.02 13.24 15.53
C ILE A 457 7.20 12.78 14.07
N ALA A 458 6.91 11.52 13.78
CA ALA A 458 7.07 10.94 12.44
C ALA A 458 6.10 11.54 11.41
N VAL A 459 4.94 12.03 11.84
CA VAL A 459 3.86 12.49 10.95
C VAL A 459 3.54 13.98 11.04
N CYS A 460 3.93 14.67 12.10
CA CYS A 460 3.57 16.09 12.30
C CYS A 460 4.02 17.00 11.15
N GLY A 461 5.15 16.67 10.51
CA GLY A 461 5.66 17.40 9.35
C GLY A 461 4.73 17.32 8.12
N LEU A 462 3.93 16.26 7.98
CA LEU A 462 2.92 16.13 6.91
C LEU A 462 1.67 16.98 7.16
N LEU A 463 1.46 17.35 8.43
CA LEU A 463 0.36 18.18 8.91
C LEU A 463 0.74 19.66 9.07
N ASN A 464 1.92 20.04 8.60
CA ASN A 464 2.53 21.36 8.78
C ASN A 464 2.75 21.78 10.24
N VAL A 465 3.09 20.84 11.13
CA VAL A 465 3.40 21.13 12.53
C VAL A 465 4.89 20.89 12.79
N ASP A 466 5.56 21.86 13.41
CA ASP A 466 7.00 21.79 13.71
C ASP A 466 7.26 20.68 14.75
N PRO A 467 8.06 19.64 14.42
CA PRO A 467 8.36 18.55 15.35
C PRO A 467 9.03 19.03 16.65
N ASN A 468 9.68 20.20 16.64
CA ASN A 468 10.32 20.76 17.84
C ASN A 468 9.36 20.95 19.01
N ILE A 469 8.08 21.20 18.74
CA ILE A 469 7.06 21.38 19.77
C ILE A 469 6.95 20.13 20.65
N PHE A 470 7.24 18.94 20.12
CA PHE A 470 7.02 17.67 20.81
C PHE A 470 8.25 17.13 21.55
N PHE A 471 9.46 17.64 21.28
CA PHE A 471 10.69 17.06 21.85
C PHE A 471 10.81 17.21 23.36
N ASP A 472 10.16 18.22 23.94
CA ASP A 472 10.14 18.48 25.38
C ASP A 472 8.73 18.23 25.99
N VAL A 473 7.79 17.74 25.18
CA VAL A 473 6.47 17.29 25.61
C VAL A 473 6.51 15.80 25.95
N GLN A 474 5.88 15.44 27.07
CA GLN A 474 5.76 14.04 27.50
C GLN A 474 5.03 13.21 26.42
N PRO A 475 5.47 11.98 26.12
CA PRO A 475 4.88 11.15 25.06
C PRO A 475 3.35 11.10 25.08
N SER A 476 2.73 10.89 26.25
CA SER A 476 1.26 10.84 26.41
C SER A 476 0.52 12.12 26.01
N GLU A 477 1.20 13.28 26.08
CA GLU A 477 0.61 14.59 25.77
C GLU A 477 0.85 15.03 24.32
N ARG A 478 1.67 14.29 23.55
CA ARG A 478 2.08 14.70 22.20
C ARG A 478 0.91 14.73 21.22
N LEU A 479 0.05 13.72 21.25
CA LEU A 479 -1.12 13.67 20.38
C LEU A 479 -2.09 14.82 20.71
N LYS A 480 -2.41 15.02 21.99
CA LYS A 480 -3.23 16.16 22.43
C LYS A 480 -2.64 17.48 21.92
N THR A 481 -1.34 17.67 22.10
CA THR A 481 -0.63 18.86 21.61
C THR A 481 -0.76 19.00 20.10
N LEU A 482 -0.63 17.92 19.33
CA LEU A 482 -0.79 17.92 17.87
C LEU A 482 -2.19 18.36 17.46
N LEU A 483 -3.24 17.77 18.06
CA LEU A 483 -4.64 18.10 17.76
C LEU A 483 -4.94 19.58 18.03
N LEU A 484 -4.38 20.14 19.12
CA LEU A 484 -4.48 21.57 19.43
C LEU A 484 -3.76 22.45 18.39
N GLN A 485 -2.63 22.01 17.84
CA GLN A 485 -1.93 22.74 16.77
C GLN A 485 -2.71 22.74 15.45
N LEU A 486 -3.46 21.68 15.15
CA LEU A 486 -4.23 21.56 13.90
C LEU A 486 -5.38 22.56 13.80
N ARG A 487 -5.98 22.97 14.93
CA ARG A 487 -7.12 23.91 15.12
C ARG A 487 -8.43 23.53 14.44
N HIS A 488 -8.38 22.86 13.29
CA HIS A 488 -9.51 22.38 12.53
C HIS A 488 -9.38 20.87 12.38
N LEU A 489 -10.36 20.16 12.92
CA LEU A 489 -10.47 18.71 12.83
C LEU A 489 -11.76 18.34 12.09
N PRO A 490 -11.78 17.19 11.41
CA PRO A 490 -12.98 16.62 10.83
C PRO A 490 -14.04 16.40 11.92
N GLY A 491 -15.30 16.78 11.66
CA GLY A 491 -16.36 16.66 12.66
C GLY A 491 -16.71 15.21 13.02
N ASP A 492 -16.38 14.26 12.14
CA ASP A 492 -16.55 12.82 12.32
C ASP A 492 -15.52 12.20 13.27
N ILE A 493 -14.46 12.92 13.64
CA ILE A 493 -13.43 12.43 14.58
C ILE A 493 -14.02 11.99 15.93
N ILE A 494 -15.13 12.60 16.36
CA ILE A 494 -15.80 12.28 17.64
C ILE A 494 -16.59 10.97 17.62
N PHE A 495 -16.83 10.40 16.43
CA PHE A 495 -17.55 9.15 16.23
C PHE A 495 -16.60 7.99 15.88
N MET A 496 -15.29 8.22 15.93
CA MET A 496 -14.31 7.17 15.72
C MET A 496 -14.41 6.12 16.84
N ASP A 497 -14.38 4.85 16.44
CA ASP A 497 -14.48 3.70 17.33
C ASP A 497 -13.09 3.37 17.90
N CYS A 498 -12.61 4.25 18.77
CA CYS A 498 -11.29 4.21 19.36
C CYS A 498 -11.32 4.60 20.85
N ALA A 499 -10.19 4.35 21.53
CA ALA A 499 -10.00 4.83 22.89
C ALA A 499 -10.18 6.36 22.95
N LYS A 500 -10.83 6.83 24.01
CA LYS A 500 -11.04 8.28 24.26
C LYS A 500 -10.02 8.75 25.28
N MET A 501 -9.58 10.01 25.17
CA MET A 501 -8.74 10.62 26.21
C MET A 501 -9.53 10.65 27.52
N GLU A 502 -9.00 10.02 28.57
CA GLU A 502 -9.66 9.92 29.88
C GLU A 502 -9.89 11.30 30.51
N ASP A 503 -8.97 12.24 30.29
CA ASP A 503 -8.95 13.56 30.93
C ASP A 503 -9.66 14.68 30.13
N GLU A 504 -10.08 14.44 28.89
CA GLU A 504 -10.63 15.48 27.99
C GLU A 504 -11.88 14.99 27.24
N PRO A 505 -13.09 15.22 27.77
CA PRO A 505 -14.32 14.73 27.16
C PRO A 505 -14.56 15.35 25.77
N GLY A 506 -14.75 14.49 24.76
CA GLY A 506 -15.07 14.88 23.39
C GLY A 506 -13.94 14.66 22.37
N LEU A 507 -12.72 14.38 22.81
CA LEU A 507 -11.61 13.95 21.94
C LEU A 507 -11.59 12.41 21.86
N SER A 508 -12.00 11.86 20.71
CA SER A 508 -12.01 10.41 20.47
C SER A 508 -10.74 9.98 19.74
N LEU A 509 -9.62 10.11 20.42
CA LEU A 509 -8.31 9.53 20.07
C LEU A 509 -7.63 9.27 21.41
N GLY A 510 -6.97 8.12 21.60
CA GLY A 510 -6.27 7.83 22.84
C GLY A 510 -4.99 8.67 22.99
N THR A 511 -3.94 8.11 23.59
CA THR A 511 -2.65 8.79 23.65
C THR A 511 -1.84 8.64 22.36
N GLU A 512 -2.24 7.72 21.48
CA GLU A 512 -1.56 7.39 20.23
C GLU A 512 -2.47 7.65 19.01
N ILE A 513 -1.88 7.99 17.85
CA ILE A 513 -2.66 8.13 16.60
C ILE A 513 -3.08 6.73 16.10
N SER A 514 -2.29 5.70 16.43
CA SER A 514 -2.60 4.30 16.22
C SER A 514 -3.89 3.86 16.91
N ASP A 515 -4.29 4.49 18.02
CA ASP A 515 -5.55 4.16 18.70
C ASP A 515 -6.77 4.46 17.82
N ALA A 516 -6.63 5.37 16.86
CA ALA A 516 -7.66 5.84 15.93
C ALA A 516 -8.02 4.84 14.82
N ILE A 517 -7.29 3.73 14.74
CA ILE A 517 -7.14 2.85 13.58
C ILE A 517 -7.57 1.44 13.96
#